data_AF-A0AAV7Z394-F1
#
_entry.id   AF-A0AAV7Z394-F1
#
_cell.length_a   1.000
_cell.length_b   1.000
_cell.length_c   1.000
_cell.angle_alpha   90.00
_cell.angle_beta   90.00
_cell.angle_gamma   90.00
#
_symmetry.space_group_name_H-M   'P 1'
#
loop_
_entity.id
_entity.type
_entity.pdbx_description
1 polymer ?
#
loop_
_entity_poly.entity_id
_entity_poly.type
_entity_poly.pdbx_seq_one_letter_code
_entity_poly.pdbx_strand_id
1 'polypeptide(L)'
;MSRLKEYQIFQYLNVEIKIVKATGLPAMDKSGTSDPFCSFAFANQKKKTKTIKKTLDPEWNETFKFNRVTQYHLNTPLKIEIYDWDRFSSNDFIGLVPVNLSQISSNATYTNEGLYTEDLTLDVKGKNLEDHGKLYVKLTLDIGKLEEKKNLKSGETANISGATNNRLLYTLNAEMETTTFLDVDLCAIPFLKSKPQKPVFPVYYANKEIDGLKYIGREVTKIRGNYQVVMEITPRLLTREYDLVVLVVSISKNLENENETIKFSDLSKCEIQLFDPDNMKSVMNLKLNQFDGTCAILGILDFSMLQNSTFLYEPKLFPHQSQNYVPHHWGDIYGRVQQFVKKTKIKNLKNFNANDRIVLLKKGETLDFQQIREIVPTFLEGFTIGLGWDMKGSQSVDLDASVIMLTETGQSQLVYYGNKTSSDKAIKHSGDNTSGAGEGDDEQIYVELFQVDEKYTHLSVVITSYRGDKFNNLENAYTRLFKGTNSTFLRYDLDDLGDNTAIIVCFFHRTQDGWSFEASGKPTNGKEPSQLVDFVKSLL
;
A
#
# COMPACT_ATOMS: atom_id res chain seq x y z
N MET A 1 -19.92 10.29 5.27
CA MET A 1 -19.98 9.15 4.33
C MET A 1 -19.76 9.65 2.92
N SER A 2 -18.57 9.50 2.34
CA SER A 2 -18.38 9.69 0.90
C SER A 2 -17.05 9.11 0.41
N ARG A 3 -17.19 8.06 -0.40
CA ARG A 3 -16.31 7.60 -1.48
C ARG A 3 -14.87 7.20 -1.13
N LEU A 4 -14.74 5.97 -0.62
CA LEU A 4 -13.60 5.11 -0.98
C LEU A 4 -13.72 4.80 -2.48
N LYS A 5 -12.80 5.34 -3.29
CA LYS A 5 -12.56 4.82 -4.64
C LYS A 5 -11.88 3.46 -4.49
N GLU A 6 -12.62 2.40 -4.78
CA GLU A 6 -12.08 1.05 -4.90
C GLU A 6 -11.09 1.01 -6.08
N TYR A 7 -9.83 0.71 -5.78
CA TYR A 7 -8.85 0.32 -6.78
C TYR A 7 -8.53 -1.16 -6.53
N GLN A 8 -9.19 -2.04 -7.28
CA GLN A 8 -8.89 -3.47 -7.38
C GLN A 8 -7.74 -3.64 -8.39
N ILE A 9 -6.67 -4.37 -8.05
CA ILE A 9 -5.68 -4.78 -9.05
C ILE A 9 -6.03 -6.11 -9.71
N PHE A 10 -5.64 -6.16 -10.98
CA PHE A 10 -6.02 -7.10 -11.98
C PHE A 10 -4.85 -8.05 -12.30
N GLN A 11 -4.99 -9.32 -11.95
CA GLN A 11 -4.51 -10.35 -12.87
C GLN A 11 -5.46 -10.30 -14.07
N TYR A 12 -4.93 -9.86 -15.21
CA TYR A 12 -5.70 -9.84 -16.45
C TYR A 12 -5.71 -11.24 -17.05
N LEU A 13 -6.86 -11.88 -17.07
CA LEU A 13 -7.07 -13.20 -17.64
C LEU A 13 -7.65 -13.08 -19.05
N ASN A 14 -7.46 -14.12 -19.85
CA ASN A 14 -8.19 -14.31 -21.08
C ASN A 14 -9.30 -15.33 -20.83
N VAL A 15 -10.55 -14.94 -21.13
CA VAL A 15 -11.70 -15.84 -21.06
C VAL A 15 -12.23 -16.03 -22.47
N GLU A 16 -12.39 -17.29 -22.87
CA GLU A 16 -13.11 -17.65 -24.07
C GLU A 16 -14.46 -18.26 -23.72
N ILE A 17 -15.48 -17.83 -24.44
CA ILE A 17 -16.86 -18.28 -24.27
C ILE A 17 -17.34 -18.77 -25.62
N LYS A 18 -17.61 -20.07 -25.72
CA LYS A 18 -18.23 -20.67 -26.89
C LYS A 18 -19.73 -20.87 -26.62
N ILE A 19 -20.55 -20.16 -27.38
CA ILE A 19 -22.00 -20.38 -27.40
C ILE A 19 -22.27 -21.54 -28.37
N VAL A 20 -22.65 -22.69 -27.83
CA VAL A 20 -22.79 -23.93 -28.61
C VAL A 20 -24.15 -23.96 -29.29
N LYS A 21 -25.22 -24.09 -28.49
CA LYS A 21 -26.60 -24.18 -28.95
C LYS A 21 -27.60 -23.83 -27.85
N ALA A 22 -28.85 -23.60 -28.22
CA ALA A 22 -29.97 -23.63 -27.28
C ALA A 22 -30.99 -24.68 -27.72
N THR A 23 -31.83 -25.14 -26.80
CA THR A 23 -32.91 -26.08 -27.09
C THR A 23 -34.20 -25.71 -26.38
N GLY A 24 -35.34 -25.89 -27.05
CA GLY A 24 -36.66 -25.67 -26.47
C GLY A 24 -36.96 -24.20 -26.16
N LEU A 25 -36.45 -23.27 -26.97
CA LEU A 25 -36.81 -21.86 -26.85
C LEU A 25 -38.31 -21.65 -27.19
N PRO A 26 -38.98 -20.63 -26.62
CA PRO A 26 -40.35 -20.28 -27.00
C PRO A 26 -40.41 -19.72 -28.42
N ALA A 27 -41.54 -19.96 -29.09
CA ALA A 27 -41.89 -19.30 -30.34
C ALA A 27 -42.34 -17.87 -30.08
N MET A 28 -41.61 -16.90 -30.62
CA MET A 28 -41.92 -15.48 -30.51
C MET A 28 -42.63 -14.96 -31.75
N ASP A 29 -42.36 -15.57 -32.92
CA ASP A 29 -43.06 -15.26 -34.15
C ASP A 29 -44.42 -15.96 -34.24
N LYS A 30 -45.34 -15.31 -34.97
CA LYS A 30 -46.61 -15.91 -35.43
C LYS A 30 -46.43 -17.16 -36.30
N SER A 31 -45.21 -17.41 -36.78
CA SER A 31 -44.85 -18.59 -37.56
C SER A 31 -44.73 -19.87 -36.72
N GLY A 32 -44.75 -19.75 -35.38
CA GLY A 32 -44.51 -20.87 -34.47
C GLY A 32 -43.03 -21.18 -34.25
N THR A 33 -42.13 -20.27 -34.65
CA THR A 33 -40.68 -20.38 -34.46
C THR A 33 -40.11 -19.05 -33.96
N SER A 34 -38.78 -18.95 -33.86
CA SER A 34 -38.06 -17.70 -33.55
C SER A 34 -36.83 -17.60 -34.45
N ASP A 35 -36.25 -16.41 -34.55
CA ASP A 35 -34.97 -16.06 -35.15
C ASP A 35 -33.92 -15.74 -34.05
N PRO A 36 -33.51 -16.71 -33.21
CA PRO A 36 -32.74 -16.43 -32.00
C PRO A 36 -31.28 -15.99 -32.25
N PHE A 37 -30.81 -15.05 -31.44
CA PHE A 37 -29.40 -14.71 -31.25
C PHE A 37 -29.09 -14.40 -29.77
N CYS A 38 -27.84 -14.63 -29.36
CA CYS A 38 -27.36 -14.29 -28.02
C CYS A 38 -26.64 -12.94 -28.04
N SER A 39 -26.82 -12.15 -26.98
CA SER A 39 -26.15 -10.88 -26.70
C SER A 39 -25.63 -10.88 -25.27
N PHE A 40 -24.37 -10.47 -25.09
CA PHE A 40 -23.74 -10.47 -23.78
C PHE A 40 -22.62 -9.44 -23.68
N ALA A 41 -22.41 -8.95 -22.46
CA ALA A 41 -21.39 -7.96 -22.14
C ALA A 41 -20.54 -8.47 -20.98
N PHE A 42 -19.22 -8.44 -21.17
CA PHE A 42 -18.27 -8.90 -20.16
C PHE A 42 -16.99 -8.07 -20.22
N ALA A 43 -16.43 -7.69 -19.07
CA ALA A 43 -15.21 -6.87 -18.99
C ALA A 43 -15.21 -5.66 -19.95
N ASN A 44 -16.31 -4.88 -19.95
CA ASN A 44 -16.57 -3.74 -20.83
C ASN A 44 -16.57 -4.05 -22.36
N GLN A 45 -16.64 -5.32 -22.74
CA GLN A 45 -16.69 -5.76 -24.14
C GLN A 45 -18.06 -6.38 -24.40
N LYS A 46 -18.76 -5.89 -25.43
CA LYS A 46 -20.05 -6.44 -25.88
C LYS A 46 -19.84 -7.39 -27.05
N LYS A 47 -20.52 -8.53 -27.04
CA LYS A 47 -20.48 -9.57 -28.09
C LYS A 47 -21.90 -10.03 -28.42
N LYS A 48 -22.07 -10.55 -29.63
CA LYS A 48 -23.33 -11.15 -30.09
C LYS A 48 -23.06 -12.29 -31.07
N THR A 49 -23.91 -13.29 -31.08
CA THR A 49 -23.90 -14.35 -32.11
C THR A 49 -24.59 -13.86 -33.38
N LYS A 50 -24.47 -14.66 -34.44
CA LYS A 50 -25.35 -14.58 -35.60
C LYS A 50 -26.76 -14.98 -35.21
N THR A 51 -27.71 -14.44 -35.96
CA THR A 51 -29.11 -14.86 -35.94
C THR A 51 -29.26 -16.15 -36.74
N ILE A 52 -29.90 -17.16 -36.14
CA ILE A 52 -30.33 -18.36 -36.86
C ILE A 52 -31.83 -18.27 -37.02
N LYS A 53 -32.33 -18.42 -38.24
CA LYS A 53 -33.74 -18.16 -38.54
C LYS A 53 -34.63 -19.36 -38.35
N LYS A 54 -35.87 -19.12 -37.94
CA LYS A 54 -36.99 -20.07 -37.89
C LYS A 54 -36.67 -21.36 -37.16
N THR A 55 -36.14 -21.25 -35.93
CA THR A 55 -35.80 -22.39 -35.09
C THR A 55 -36.02 -22.09 -33.61
N LEU A 56 -36.38 -23.12 -32.84
CA LEU A 56 -36.42 -23.11 -31.38
C LEU A 56 -35.20 -23.81 -30.76
N ASP A 57 -34.37 -24.43 -31.60
CA ASP A 57 -33.18 -25.20 -31.24
C ASP A 57 -31.96 -24.71 -32.06
N PRO A 58 -31.53 -23.45 -31.90
CA PRO A 58 -30.44 -22.89 -32.68
C PRO A 58 -29.07 -23.48 -32.30
N GLU A 59 -28.22 -23.75 -33.31
CA GLU A 59 -26.84 -24.16 -33.13
C GLU A 59 -25.86 -23.12 -33.68
N TRP A 60 -25.31 -22.25 -32.81
CA TRP A 60 -24.41 -21.17 -33.21
C TRP A 60 -22.96 -21.65 -33.39
N ASN A 61 -22.45 -22.44 -32.45
CA ASN A 61 -21.06 -22.89 -32.42
C ASN A 61 -20.02 -21.74 -32.53
N GLU A 62 -20.32 -20.57 -31.98
CA GLU A 62 -19.47 -19.38 -32.09
C GLU A 62 -18.65 -19.15 -30.81
N THR A 63 -17.35 -18.87 -30.97
CA THR A 63 -16.41 -18.61 -29.87
C THR A 63 -16.06 -17.12 -29.79
N PHE A 64 -16.10 -16.58 -28.57
CA PHE A 64 -15.83 -15.17 -28.28
C PHE A 64 -14.74 -15.05 -27.23
N LYS A 65 -13.72 -14.24 -27.52
CA LYS A 65 -12.61 -13.96 -26.59
C LYS A 65 -12.82 -12.64 -25.87
N PHE A 66 -12.52 -12.66 -24.58
CA PHE A 66 -12.48 -11.52 -23.69
C PHE A 66 -11.08 -11.43 -23.10
N ASN A 67 -10.40 -10.34 -23.43
CA ASN A 67 -9.07 -10.06 -22.90
C ASN A 67 -9.20 -9.07 -21.75
N ARG A 68 -8.19 -8.97 -20.88
CA ARG A 68 -8.19 -8.04 -19.73
C ARG A 68 -9.35 -8.30 -18.76
N VAL A 69 -9.73 -9.56 -18.60
CA VAL A 69 -10.69 -10.00 -17.59
C VAL A 69 -10.04 -9.95 -16.22
N THR A 70 -10.76 -9.57 -15.18
CA THR A 70 -10.18 -9.34 -13.85
C THR A 70 -10.85 -10.22 -12.81
N GLN A 71 -10.27 -10.37 -11.63
CA GLN A 71 -10.90 -11.17 -10.57
C GLN A 71 -12.29 -10.64 -10.19
N TYR A 72 -12.49 -9.31 -10.21
CA TYR A 72 -13.81 -8.71 -10.05
C TYR A 72 -14.80 -9.13 -11.13
N HIS A 73 -14.37 -9.16 -12.39
CA HIS A 73 -15.20 -9.65 -13.48
C HIS A 73 -15.53 -11.15 -13.30
N LEU A 74 -14.64 -11.96 -12.74
CA LEU A 74 -14.93 -13.38 -12.44
C LEU A 74 -15.93 -13.56 -11.28
N ASN A 75 -15.92 -12.65 -10.31
CA ASN A 75 -16.88 -12.64 -9.19
C ASN A 75 -18.24 -12.03 -9.57
N THR A 76 -18.35 -11.44 -10.76
CA THR A 76 -19.59 -10.86 -11.27
C THR A 76 -20.25 -11.83 -12.25
N PRO A 77 -21.53 -12.23 -12.06
CA PRO A 77 -22.21 -13.10 -13.01
C PRO A 77 -22.27 -12.48 -14.41
N LEU A 78 -21.76 -13.20 -15.41
CA LEU A 78 -21.94 -12.84 -16.81
C LEU A 78 -23.39 -13.10 -17.20
N LYS A 79 -24.05 -12.11 -17.78
CA LYS A 79 -25.42 -12.21 -18.28
C LYS A 79 -25.42 -12.48 -19.78
N ILE A 80 -25.97 -13.62 -20.19
CA ILE A 80 -26.24 -13.94 -21.59
C ILE A 80 -27.73 -13.76 -21.83
N GLU A 81 -28.09 -12.81 -22.69
CA GLU A 81 -29.47 -12.54 -23.08
C GLU A 81 -29.72 -13.15 -24.46
N ILE A 82 -30.86 -13.79 -24.63
CA ILE A 82 -31.32 -14.38 -25.89
C ILE A 82 -32.47 -13.52 -26.39
N TYR A 83 -32.40 -13.17 -27.67
CA TYR A 83 -33.39 -12.36 -28.33
C TYR A 83 -33.84 -13.02 -29.62
N ASP A 84 -35.09 -12.79 -29.97
CA ASP A 84 -35.66 -13.02 -31.28
C ASP A 84 -35.35 -11.83 -32.19
N TRP A 85 -34.72 -12.06 -33.34
CA TRP A 85 -34.39 -10.98 -34.26
C TRP A 85 -35.58 -10.61 -35.13
N ASP A 86 -35.96 -9.33 -35.09
CA ASP A 86 -37.04 -8.78 -35.89
C ASP A 86 -36.53 -7.80 -36.95
N ARG A 87 -37.11 -7.89 -38.15
CA ARG A 87 -36.71 -7.01 -39.26
C ARG A 87 -37.27 -5.60 -39.17
N PHE A 88 -38.46 -5.43 -38.59
CA PHE A 88 -39.23 -4.18 -38.62
C PHE A 88 -39.74 -3.72 -37.24
N SER A 89 -39.37 -4.41 -36.17
CA SER A 89 -39.69 -4.12 -34.77
C SER A 89 -38.42 -4.22 -33.91
N SER A 90 -38.52 -3.79 -32.64
CA SER A 90 -37.50 -4.11 -31.66
C SER A 90 -37.45 -5.62 -31.42
N ASN A 91 -36.25 -6.20 -31.42
CA ASN A 91 -36.04 -7.61 -31.11
C ASN A 91 -36.71 -8.01 -29.80
N ASP A 92 -37.47 -9.11 -29.84
CA ASP A 92 -38.17 -9.62 -28.66
C ASP A 92 -37.23 -10.37 -27.74
N PHE A 93 -37.28 -10.05 -26.45
CA PHE A 93 -36.46 -10.74 -25.46
C PHE A 93 -37.04 -12.14 -25.21
N ILE A 94 -36.22 -13.17 -25.46
CA ILE A 94 -36.55 -14.56 -25.19
C ILE A 94 -36.18 -14.90 -23.75
N GLY A 95 -34.95 -14.64 -23.32
CA GLY A 95 -34.56 -15.04 -21.97
C GLY A 95 -33.16 -14.65 -21.54
N LEU A 96 -32.88 -14.81 -20.25
CA LEU A 96 -31.62 -14.50 -19.61
C LEU A 96 -31.02 -15.75 -18.98
N VAL A 97 -29.71 -15.88 -19.11
CA VAL A 97 -28.89 -16.91 -18.48
C VAL A 97 -27.76 -16.25 -17.70
N PRO A 98 -27.73 -16.36 -16.36
CA PRO A 98 -26.57 -15.97 -15.57
C PRO A 98 -25.52 -17.07 -15.60
N VAL A 99 -24.28 -16.70 -15.89
CA VAL A 99 -23.10 -17.58 -15.86
C VAL A 99 -22.20 -17.12 -14.71
N ASN A 100 -22.05 -17.96 -13.69
CA ASN A 100 -21.17 -17.66 -12.57
C ASN A 100 -19.75 -18.17 -12.82
N LEU A 101 -18.84 -17.26 -13.17
CA LEU A 101 -17.46 -17.60 -13.53
C LEU A 101 -16.60 -17.98 -12.31
N SER A 102 -16.99 -17.60 -11.09
CA SER A 102 -16.25 -17.93 -9.85
C SER A 102 -16.33 -19.41 -9.46
N GLN A 103 -17.36 -20.13 -9.93
CA GLN A 103 -17.56 -21.56 -9.59
C GLN A 103 -16.78 -22.48 -10.53
N ILE A 104 -16.35 -21.95 -11.67
CA ILE A 104 -15.66 -22.68 -12.75
C ILE A 104 -14.23 -23.03 -12.35
N SER A 105 -13.58 -22.20 -11.53
CA SER A 105 -12.21 -22.47 -11.05
C SER A 105 -12.12 -23.73 -10.17
N SER A 106 -13.21 -24.16 -9.53
CA SER A 106 -13.23 -25.35 -8.68
C SER A 106 -13.50 -26.66 -9.42
N ASN A 107 -14.16 -26.63 -10.60
CA ASN A 107 -14.65 -27.82 -11.30
C ASN A 107 -14.05 -28.03 -12.71
N ALA A 108 -13.22 -27.10 -13.20
CA ALA A 108 -12.71 -27.16 -14.56
C ALA A 108 -11.69 -28.29 -14.81
N THR A 109 -11.72 -28.84 -16.02
CA THR A 109 -10.70 -29.81 -16.47
C THR A 109 -9.42 -29.06 -16.86
N TYR A 110 -8.31 -29.40 -16.21
CA TYR A 110 -6.99 -28.81 -16.48
C TYR A 110 -6.35 -29.50 -17.68
N THR A 111 -5.96 -28.74 -18.70
CA THR A 111 -5.13 -29.23 -19.80
C THR A 111 -3.65 -28.93 -19.52
N ASN A 112 -2.74 -29.73 -20.09
CA ASN A 112 -1.28 -29.50 -20.00
C ASN A 112 -0.81 -28.16 -20.63
N GLU A 113 -1.73 -27.37 -21.19
CA GLU A 113 -1.46 -26.07 -21.81
C GLU A 113 -1.83 -24.87 -20.92
N GLY A 114 -2.27 -25.10 -19.67
CA GLY A 114 -2.66 -24.01 -18.75
C GLY A 114 -4.07 -23.47 -19.00
N LEU A 115 -4.93 -24.29 -19.61
CA LEU A 115 -6.32 -23.95 -19.87
C LEU A 115 -7.24 -24.72 -18.93
N TYR A 116 -8.19 -24.02 -18.34
CA TYR A 116 -9.32 -24.59 -17.60
C TYR A 116 -10.55 -24.56 -18.50
N THR A 117 -11.15 -25.72 -18.74
CA THR A 117 -12.33 -25.83 -19.61
C THR A 117 -13.50 -26.48 -18.89
N GLU A 118 -14.69 -25.93 -19.08
CA GLU A 118 -15.94 -26.48 -18.54
C GLU A 118 -17.09 -26.34 -19.56
N ASP A 119 -17.88 -27.40 -19.71
CA ASP A 119 -19.10 -27.41 -20.50
C ASP A 119 -20.31 -27.22 -19.56
N LEU A 120 -21.07 -26.15 -19.77
CA LEU A 120 -22.23 -25.78 -18.96
C LEU A 120 -23.54 -26.01 -19.73
N THR A 121 -24.54 -26.52 -19.00
CA THR A 121 -25.93 -26.56 -19.42
C THR A 121 -26.75 -25.70 -18.47
N LEU A 122 -27.35 -24.63 -18.99
CA LEU A 122 -27.94 -23.57 -18.19
C LEU A 122 -29.41 -23.36 -18.57
N ASP A 123 -30.28 -23.17 -17.58
CA ASP A 123 -31.70 -22.92 -17.83
C ASP A 123 -31.92 -21.47 -18.28
N VAL A 124 -32.67 -21.30 -19.36
CA VAL A 124 -33.03 -19.99 -19.89
C VAL A 124 -34.29 -19.51 -19.18
N LYS A 125 -34.24 -18.32 -18.58
CA LYS A 125 -35.38 -17.74 -17.87
C LYS A 125 -35.98 -16.55 -18.62
N GLY A 126 -37.28 -16.58 -18.86
CA GLY A 126 -38.03 -15.46 -19.43
C GLY A 126 -38.21 -14.30 -18.45
N LYS A 127 -38.98 -13.27 -18.84
CA LYS A 127 -39.12 -12.03 -18.06
C LYS A 127 -39.82 -12.25 -16.72
N ASN A 128 -40.75 -13.21 -16.65
CA ASN A 128 -41.48 -13.56 -15.44
C ASN A 128 -40.95 -14.87 -14.82
N LEU A 129 -39.68 -15.20 -15.09
CA LEU A 129 -38.98 -16.40 -14.60
C LEU A 129 -39.52 -17.73 -15.15
N GLU A 130 -40.30 -17.69 -16.22
CA GLU A 130 -40.73 -18.87 -16.98
C GLU A 130 -39.55 -19.63 -17.60
N ASP A 131 -39.68 -20.95 -17.68
CA ASP A 131 -38.68 -21.84 -18.28
C ASP A 131 -38.73 -21.76 -19.81
N HIS A 132 -37.65 -21.25 -20.42
CA HIS A 132 -37.51 -21.04 -21.86
C HIS A 132 -36.43 -21.95 -22.46
N GLY A 133 -36.39 -23.20 -22.00
CA GLY A 133 -35.46 -24.20 -22.49
C GLY A 133 -34.06 -24.06 -21.87
N LYS A 134 -33.05 -24.51 -22.61
CA LYS A 134 -31.67 -24.63 -22.12
C LYS A 134 -30.67 -24.03 -23.09
N LEU A 135 -29.61 -23.43 -22.54
CA LEU A 135 -28.46 -22.93 -23.28
C LEU A 135 -27.22 -23.77 -22.94
N TYR A 136 -26.49 -24.18 -23.97
CA TYR A 136 -25.25 -24.94 -23.87
C TYR A 136 -24.07 -24.02 -24.17
N VAL A 137 -23.19 -23.86 -23.19
CA VAL A 137 -22.04 -22.95 -23.26
C VAL A 137 -20.79 -23.71 -22.88
N LYS A 138 -19.70 -23.49 -23.62
CA LYS A 138 -18.37 -23.97 -23.23
C LYS A 138 -17.51 -22.79 -22.84
N LEU A 139 -16.90 -22.88 -21.66
CA LEU A 139 -16.06 -21.83 -21.10
C LEU A 139 -14.62 -22.32 -21.05
N THR A 140 -13.70 -21.48 -21.49
CA THR A 140 -12.27 -21.72 -21.41
C THR A 140 -11.63 -20.53 -20.71
N LEU A 141 -10.97 -20.78 -19.58
CA LEU A 141 -10.14 -19.80 -18.91
C LEU A 141 -8.68 -20.10 -19.23
N ASP A 142 -8.00 -19.13 -19.83
CA ASP A 142 -6.57 -19.18 -20.11
C ASP A 142 -5.82 -18.40 -19.03
N ILE A 143 -5.14 -19.15 -18.17
CA ILE A 143 -4.29 -18.59 -17.11
C ILE A 143 -2.81 -18.48 -17.55
N GLY A 144 -2.53 -18.77 -18.83
CA GLY A 144 -1.20 -18.90 -19.40
C GLY A 144 -0.52 -20.21 -19.02
N LYS A 145 0.46 -20.64 -19.83
CA LYS A 145 1.43 -21.66 -19.38
C LYS A 145 2.10 -21.12 -18.11
N LEU A 146 1.92 -21.83 -17.01
CA LEU A 146 2.93 -21.84 -15.95
C LEU A 146 4.20 -22.41 -16.59
N GLU A 147 5.01 -21.56 -17.24
CA GLU A 147 6.40 -21.90 -17.52
C GLU A 147 7.00 -22.40 -16.21
N GLU A 148 7.75 -23.50 -16.24
CA GLU A 148 8.39 -24.05 -15.05
C GLU A 148 9.06 -22.93 -14.28
N LYS A 149 8.46 -22.62 -13.12
CA LYS A 149 8.87 -21.53 -12.25
C LYS A 149 10.35 -21.76 -11.95
N LYS A 150 11.20 -20.80 -12.29
CA LYS A 150 12.52 -20.73 -11.68
C LYS A 150 12.29 -20.38 -10.20
N ASN A 151 12.16 -21.40 -9.37
CA ASN A 151 12.13 -21.24 -7.92
C ASN A 151 13.51 -20.75 -7.51
N LEU A 152 13.64 -19.44 -7.30
CA LEU A 152 14.90 -18.86 -6.86
C LEU A 152 15.17 -19.33 -5.43
N LYS A 153 16.34 -19.92 -5.22
CA LYS A 153 16.87 -20.19 -3.88
C LYS A 153 17.45 -18.91 -3.29
N SER A 154 17.53 -18.83 -1.97
CA SER A 154 18.17 -17.72 -1.26
C SER A 154 19.56 -17.43 -1.83
N GLY A 155 19.81 -16.19 -2.24
CA GLY A 155 21.08 -15.76 -2.86
C GLY A 155 21.20 -15.93 -4.39
N GLU A 156 20.19 -16.44 -5.08
CA GLU A 156 20.16 -16.47 -6.56
C GLU A 156 19.65 -15.13 -7.12
N THR A 157 20.32 -14.64 -8.17
CA THR A 157 19.95 -13.40 -8.86
C THR A 157 19.06 -13.67 -10.07
N ALA A 158 17.93 -12.97 -10.14
CA ALA A 158 17.08 -12.97 -11.34
C ALA A 158 17.48 -11.82 -12.27
N ASN A 159 17.90 -12.14 -13.49
CA ASN A 159 18.05 -11.14 -14.54
C ASN A 159 16.68 -10.86 -15.17
N ILE A 160 16.13 -9.68 -14.88
CA ILE A 160 14.88 -9.21 -15.49
C ILE A 160 15.21 -8.51 -16.80
N SER A 161 15.70 -9.24 -17.80
CA SER A 161 15.94 -8.70 -19.13
C SER A 161 14.65 -8.72 -19.96
N GLY A 162 14.31 -7.57 -20.54
CA GLY A 162 13.16 -7.44 -21.46
C GLY A 162 11.82 -7.13 -20.80
N ALA A 163 11.74 -6.99 -19.48
CA ALA A 163 10.57 -6.34 -18.89
C ALA A 163 10.60 -4.87 -19.27
N THR A 164 9.57 -4.41 -19.97
CA THR A 164 9.59 -3.04 -20.51
C THR A 164 9.67 -2.02 -19.37
N ASN A 165 10.31 -0.88 -19.64
CA ASN A 165 10.59 0.22 -18.70
C ASN A 165 9.39 0.84 -17.96
N ASN A 166 8.19 0.28 -18.11
CA ASN A 166 6.95 0.96 -17.79
C ASN A 166 6.38 0.50 -16.44
N ARG A 167 6.01 -0.78 -16.22
CA ARG A 167 5.38 -1.18 -14.94
C ARG A 167 5.75 -2.60 -14.53
N LEU A 168 5.88 -2.83 -13.22
CA LEU A 168 6.06 -4.13 -12.58
C LEU A 168 5.12 -4.24 -11.38
N LEU A 169 4.49 -5.39 -11.21
CA LEU A 169 3.59 -5.68 -10.08
C LEU A 169 4.22 -6.72 -9.15
N TYR A 170 4.49 -6.32 -7.92
CA TYR A 170 4.85 -7.19 -6.81
C TYR A 170 3.60 -7.57 -6.04
N THR A 171 3.27 -8.85 -6.06
CA THR A 171 2.09 -9.41 -5.38
C THR A 171 2.54 -10.36 -4.30
N LEU A 172 2.23 -10.03 -3.04
CA LEU A 172 2.32 -10.95 -1.92
C LEU A 172 1.02 -11.73 -1.82
N ASN A 173 1.10 -13.05 -1.81
CA ASN A 173 -0.02 -13.93 -1.52
C ASN A 173 0.31 -14.73 -0.27
N ALA A 174 -0.52 -14.63 0.76
CA ALA A 174 -0.43 -15.42 1.98
C ALA A 174 -1.78 -16.12 2.25
N GLU A 175 -1.75 -17.37 2.71
CA GLU A 175 -2.92 -18.19 3.00
C GLU A 175 -2.69 -18.94 4.31
N MET A 176 -3.73 -19.04 5.13
CA MET A 176 -3.76 -19.88 6.33
C MET A 176 -4.85 -20.94 6.20
N GLU A 177 -4.65 -22.09 6.82
CA GLU A 177 -5.72 -23.12 6.85
C GLU A 177 -6.86 -22.72 7.79
N THR A 178 -6.57 -21.87 8.78
CA THR A 178 -7.51 -21.37 9.78
C THR A 178 -8.15 -20.05 9.34
N THR A 179 -9.25 -19.66 10.01
CA THR A 179 -9.89 -18.36 9.81
C THR A 179 -9.17 -17.20 10.50
N THR A 180 -7.94 -17.43 10.97
CA THR A 180 -7.18 -16.46 11.76
C THR A 180 -6.89 -15.20 10.95
N PHE A 181 -7.15 -14.05 11.58
CA PHE A 181 -6.94 -12.75 10.96
C PHE A 181 -5.47 -12.33 11.07
N LEU A 182 -4.80 -12.15 9.94
CA LEU A 182 -3.42 -11.69 9.84
C LEU A 182 -3.35 -10.25 9.38
N ASP A 183 -2.38 -9.53 9.90
CA ASP A 183 -1.87 -8.32 9.27
C ASP A 183 -0.57 -8.67 8.52
N VAL A 184 -0.65 -8.72 7.19
CA VAL A 184 0.50 -8.97 6.33
C VAL A 184 0.72 -7.74 5.46
N ASP A 185 1.95 -7.24 5.40
CA ASP A 185 2.27 -6.03 4.65
C ASP A 185 3.46 -6.22 3.70
N LEU A 186 3.47 -5.40 2.65
CA LEU A 186 4.54 -5.26 1.67
C LEU A 186 4.95 -3.79 1.62
N CYS A 187 6.20 -3.53 1.97
CA CYS A 187 6.79 -2.20 2.10
C CYS A 187 7.95 -2.02 1.12
N ALA A 188 8.02 -0.86 0.47
CA ALA A 188 9.13 -0.44 -0.38
C ALA A 188 9.85 0.75 0.24
N ILE A 189 11.14 0.59 0.49
CA ILE A 189 12.00 1.59 1.12
C ILE A 189 12.95 2.15 0.05
N PRO A 190 12.65 3.30 -0.55
CA PRO A 190 13.51 3.96 -1.53
C PRO A 190 14.71 4.67 -0.86
N PHE A 191 15.85 4.69 -1.54
CA PHE A 191 17.05 5.43 -1.12
C PHE A 191 17.46 6.41 -2.22
N LEU A 192 17.66 7.68 -1.83
CA LEU A 192 18.01 8.77 -2.75
C LEU A 192 19.40 8.61 -3.32
N LYS A 193 19.57 9.00 -4.58
CA LYS A 193 20.90 9.14 -5.23
C LYS A 193 21.77 10.17 -4.52
N SER A 194 21.17 11.30 -4.14
CA SER A 194 21.86 12.41 -3.47
C SER A 194 22.25 12.08 -2.03
N LYS A 195 21.49 11.19 -1.37
CA LYS A 195 21.67 10.81 0.03
C LYS A 195 21.44 9.30 0.18
N PRO A 196 22.36 8.44 -0.30
CA PRO A 196 22.17 6.97 -0.29
C PRO A 196 22.03 6.38 1.11
N GLN A 197 22.36 7.16 2.14
CA GLN A 197 22.24 6.80 3.55
C GLN A 197 20.88 7.12 4.17
N LYS A 198 20.11 7.99 3.52
CA LYS A 198 18.82 8.48 3.99
C LYS A 198 17.74 7.86 3.11
N PRO A 199 16.88 6.99 3.65
CA PRO A 199 15.71 6.52 2.93
C PRO A 199 14.71 7.65 2.86
N VAL A 200 13.94 7.66 1.78
CA VAL A 200 12.71 8.45 1.74
C VAL A 200 11.62 7.66 2.45
N PHE A 201 10.58 8.38 2.88
CA PHE A 201 9.39 7.80 3.47
C PHE A 201 8.91 6.59 2.63
N PRO A 202 8.80 5.39 3.21
CA PRO A 202 8.55 4.21 2.41
C PRO A 202 7.13 4.17 1.88
N VAL A 203 6.91 3.37 0.84
CA VAL A 203 5.61 3.10 0.25
C VAL A 203 5.03 1.81 0.83
N TYR A 204 3.86 1.91 1.46
CA TYR A 204 3.13 0.81 2.13
C TYR A 204 1.63 1.19 2.25
N TYR A 205 0.81 0.38 2.94
CA TYR A 205 -0.65 0.58 2.94
C TYR A 205 -1.11 1.97 3.37
N ALA A 206 -0.40 2.60 4.30
CA ALA A 206 -0.72 3.95 4.72
C ALA A 206 -0.10 4.96 3.74
N ASN A 207 1.12 4.73 3.22
CA ASN A 207 1.84 5.64 2.33
C ASN A 207 1.81 5.14 0.91
N LYS A 208 0.74 5.49 0.20
CA LYS A 208 0.36 4.72 -0.97
C LYS A 208 1.16 5.04 -2.22
N GLU A 209 1.86 6.17 -2.29
CA GLU A 209 2.49 6.57 -3.54
C GLU A 209 3.63 7.56 -3.31
N ILE A 210 4.71 7.36 -4.05
CA ILE A 210 5.70 8.37 -4.44
C ILE A 210 5.99 8.18 -5.94
N ASP A 211 6.72 9.09 -6.57
CA ASP A 211 7.01 8.98 -8.00
C ASP A 211 7.69 7.64 -8.36
N GLY A 212 6.95 6.79 -9.05
CA GLY A 212 7.41 5.48 -9.52
C GLY A 212 7.24 4.31 -8.54
N LEU A 213 6.74 4.53 -7.32
CA LEU A 213 6.33 3.46 -6.39
C LEU A 213 4.90 3.69 -5.93
N LYS A 214 4.06 2.68 -6.05
CA LYS A 214 2.65 2.78 -5.66
C LYS A 214 2.19 1.52 -4.94
N TYR A 215 1.78 1.67 -3.68
CA TYR A 215 1.00 0.65 -3.00
C TYR A 215 -0.43 0.70 -3.51
N ILE A 216 -0.90 -0.42 -4.05
CA ILE A 216 -2.15 -0.41 -4.78
C ILE A 216 -3.31 -0.85 -3.88
N GLY A 217 -3.10 -1.89 -3.07
CA GLY A 217 -4.14 -2.35 -2.17
C GLY A 217 -3.81 -3.65 -1.45
N ARG A 218 -4.64 -3.93 -0.44
CA ARG A 218 -4.73 -5.21 0.26
C ARG A 218 -6.12 -5.81 0.11
N GLU A 219 -6.20 -7.11 -0.15
CA GLU A 219 -7.44 -7.88 -0.16
C GLU A 219 -7.35 -8.99 0.89
N VAL A 220 -8.42 -9.16 1.67
CA VAL A 220 -8.52 -10.20 2.71
C VAL A 220 -9.82 -10.97 2.51
N THR A 221 -9.71 -12.26 2.19
CA THR A 221 -10.87 -13.16 2.07
C THR A 221 -11.10 -13.93 3.35
N LYS A 222 -12.24 -13.67 4.01
CA LYS A 222 -12.61 -14.25 5.32
C LYS A 222 -12.79 -15.77 5.34
N ILE A 223 -13.02 -16.40 4.18
CA ILE A 223 -13.45 -17.80 4.10
C ILE A 223 -12.25 -18.78 4.21
N ARG A 224 -11.01 -18.30 3.99
CA ARG A 224 -9.78 -19.12 4.05
C ARG A 224 -8.52 -18.35 4.51
N GLY A 225 -8.69 -17.18 5.12
CA GLY A 225 -7.53 -16.36 5.52
C GLY A 225 -6.56 -16.10 4.34
N ASN A 226 -7.10 -15.79 3.15
CA ASN A 226 -6.28 -15.44 1.99
C ASN A 226 -6.02 -13.94 2.02
N TYR A 227 -4.74 -13.57 2.06
CA TYR A 227 -4.23 -12.21 2.08
C TYR A 227 -3.47 -11.95 0.79
N GLN A 228 -3.86 -10.89 0.09
CA GLN A 228 -3.13 -10.40 -1.07
C GLN A 228 -2.73 -8.95 -0.86
N VAL A 229 -1.46 -8.63 -1.09
CA VAL A 229 -0.96 -7.25 -1.09
C VAL A 229 -0.30 -6.99 -2.44
N VAL A 230 -0.66 -5.88 -3.10
CA VAL A 230 -0.08 -5.52 -4.39
C VAL A 230 0.60 -4.16 -4.36
N MET A 231 1.83 -4.15 -4.88
CA MET A 231 2.64 -2.97 -5.10
C MET A 231 3.04 -2.87 -6.56
N GLU A 232 2.89 -1.68 -7.12
CA GLU A 232 3.36 -1.34 -8.44
C GLU A 232 4.65 -0.54 -8.36
N ILE A 233 5.60 -0.91 -9.22
CA ILE A 233 6.88 -0.26 -9.36
C ILE A 233 7.03 0.14 -10.82
N THR A 234 7.34 1.40 -11.06
CA THR A 234 7.66 1.96 -12.37
C THR A 234 9.14 2.36 -12.37
N PRO A 235 10.05 1.45 -12.74
CA PRO A 235 11.49 1.67 -12.64
C PRO A 235 11.97 2.96 -13.30
N ARG A 236 11.45 3.32 -14.48
CA ARG A 236 11.89 4.50 -15.23
C ARG A 236 11.66 5.83 -14.51
N LEU A 237 10.65 5.89 -13.64
CA LEU A 237 10.38 7.09 -12.84
C LEU A 237 11.34 7.12 -11.64
N LEU A 238 11.61 5.97 -11.03
CA LEU A 238 12.47 5.86 -9.86
C LEU A 238 13.93 6.19 -10.15
N THR A 239 14.42 5.83 -11.33
CA THR A 239 15.83 6.01 -11.71
C THR A 239 16.27 7.46 -11.82
N ARG A 240 15.34 8.42 -11.75
CA ARG A 240 15.66 9.85 -11.74
C ARG A 240 16.24 10.28 -10.39
N GLU A 241 15.67 9.80 -9.30
CA GLU A 241 15.94 10.30 -7.94
C GLU A 241 16.51 9.23 -7.01
N TYR A 242 16.29 7.95 -7.30
CA TYR A 242 16.64 6.84 -6.43
C TYR A 242 17.68 5.91 -7.06
N ASP A 243 18.65 5.49 -6.26
CA ASP A 243 19.61 4.43 -6.62
C ASP A 243 19.09 3.05 -6.23
N LEU A 244 18.22 3.00 -5.22
CA LEU A 244 17.79 1.75 -4.61
C LEU A 244 16.34 1.78 -4.18
N VAL A 245 15.66 0.65 -4.29
CA VAL A 245 14.46 0.35 -3.49
C VAL A 245 14.64 -1.00 -2.81
N VAL A 246 14.43 -1.06 -1.50
CA VAL A 246 14.43 -2.31 -0.74
C VAL A 246 12.99 -2.75 -0.49
N LEU A 247 12.68 -4.00 -0.85
CA LEU A 247 11.36 -4.58 -0.62
C LEU A 247 11.37 -5.44 0.64
N VAL A 248 10.38 -5.21 1.47
CA VAL A 248 10.22 -5.81 2.80
C VAL A 248 8.84 -6.41 2.91
N VAL A 249 8.75 -7.64 3.41
CA VAL A 249 7.48 -8.25 3.83
C VAL A 249 7.51 -8.52 5.31
N SER A 250 6.40 -8.22 5.97
CA SER A 250 6.19 -8.52 7.39
C SER A 250 4.82 -9.13 7.62
N ILE A 251 4.77 -10.09 8.55
CA ILE A 251 3.55 -10.50 9.26
C ILE A 251 3.59 -9.73 10.58
N SER A 252 2.74 -8.72 10.66
CA SER A 252 2.74 -7.73 11.73
C SER A 252 2.00 -8.22 12.98
N LYS A 253 0.82 -8.85 12.85
CA LYS A 253 0.12 -9.41 14.02
C LYS A 253 -0.93 -10.47 13.67
N ASN A 254 -1.19 -11.37 14.61
CA ASN A 254 -2.46 -12.07 14.72
C ASN A 254 -3.49 -11.10 15.34
N LEU A 255 -4.53 -10.77 14.57
CA LEU A 255 -5.57 -9.83 14.98
C LEU A 255 -6.58 -10.44 15.96
N GLU A 256 -6.55 -11.76 16.16
CA GLU A 256 -7.40 -12.47 17.14
C GLU A 256 -6.67 -12.72 18.47
N ASN A 257 -5.34 -12.85 18.44
CA ASN A 257 -4.51 -13.08 19.62
C ASN A 257 -3.15 -12.40 19.47
N GLU A 258 -3.03 -11.16 19.94
CA GLU A 258 -1.84 -10.33 19.72
C GLU A 258 -0.56 -10.88 20.39
N ASN A 259 -0.68 -11.82 21.34
CA ASN A 259 0.47 -12.49 21.95
C ASN A 259 1.02 -13.65 21.11
N GLU A 260 0.29 -14.05 20.06
CA GLU A 260 0.69 -15.15 19.19
C GLU A 260 1.54 -14.63 18.03
N THR A 261 2.75 -15.17 17.91
CA THR A 261 3.68 -14.86 16.82
C THR A 261 3.45 -15.82 15.66
N ILE A 262 3.03 -15.31 14.51
CA ILE A 262 2.83 -16.11 13.29
C ILE A 262 3.99 -15.87 12.34
N LYS A 263 4.68 -16.95 11.97
CA LYS A 263 5.82 -16.96 11.06
C LYS A 263 5.37 -17.34 9.65
N PHE A 264 6.22 -17.07 8.65
CA PHE A 264 5.94 -17.49 7.28
C PHE A 264 5.79 -19.01 7.15
N SER A 265 6.53 -19.79 7.96
CA SER A 265 6.43 -21.24 8.04
C SER A 265 5.10 -21.76 8.55
N ASP A 266 4.35 -20.94 9.28
CA ASP A 266 3.05 -21.32 9.86
C ASP A 266 1.91 -21.12 8.85
N LEU A 267 2.18 -20.43 7.74
CA LEU A 267 1.23 -20.23 6.64
C LEU A 267 1.17 -21.47 5.76
N SER A 268 0.00 -21.81 5.23
CA SER A 268 -0.14 -22.88 4.23
C SER A 268 0.41 -22.46 2.87
N LYS A 269 0.38 -21.15 2.58
CA LYS A 269 1.02 -20.54 1.42
C LYS A 269 1.46 -19.12 1.73
N CYS A 270 2.63 -18.75 1.27
CA CYS A 270 3.22 -17.43 1.39
C CYS A 270 4.23 -17.27 0.26
N GLU A 271 3.89 -16.50 -0.76
CA GLU A 271 4.74 -16.31 -1.93
C GLU A 271 4.67 -14.88 -2.45
N ILE A 272 5.79 -14.41 -2.99
CA ILE A 272 5.89 -13.16 -3.73
C ILE A 272 5.96 -13.47 -5.21
N GLN A 273 5.12 -12.81 -5.98
CA GLN A 273 5.11 -12.90 -7.43
C GLN A 273 5.47 -11.54 -8.01
N LEU A 274 6.42 -11.53 -8.95
CA LEU A 274 6.71 -10.36 -9.78
C LEU A 274 6.13 -10.59 -11.16
N PHE A 275 5.30 -9.67 -11.62
CA PHE A 275 4.62 -9.74 -12.90
C PHE A 275 4.89 -8.47 -13.71
N ASP A 276 5.21 -8.65 -14.99
CA ASP A 276 5.23 -7.59 -15.98
C ASP A 276 3.86 -7.56 -16.68
N PRO A 277 2.98 -6.61 -16.33
CA PRO A 277 1.65 -6.51 -16.92
C PRO A 277 1.65 -6.04 -18.39
N ASP A 278 2.70 -5.38 -18.84
CA ASP A 278 2.77 -4.87 -20.21
C ASP A 278 3.09 -6.01 -21.19
N ASN A 279 3.93 -6.96 -20.76
CA ASN A 279 4.30 -8.15 -21.55
C ASN A 279 3.56 -9.42 -21.13
N MET A 280 2.62 -9.32 -20.17
CA MET A 280 1.88 -10.47 -19.62
C MET A 280 2.80 -11.60 -19.14
N LYS A 281 3.93 -11.24 -18.50
CA LYS A 281 4.99 -12.19 -18.18
C LYS A 281 5.18 -12.28 -16.67
N SER A 282 5.10 -13.50 -16.12
CA SER A 282 5.60 -13.78 -14.77
C SER A 282 7.12 -13.70 -14.80
N VAL A 283 7.66 -12.78 -14.02
CA VAL A 283 9.10 -12.54 -13.93
C VAL A 283 9.71 -13.38 -12.81
N MET A 284 9.00 -13.53 -11.70
CA MET A 284 9.52 -14.21 -10.51
C MET A 284 8.41 -14.80 -9.65
N ASN A 285 8.71 -15.92 -9.00
CA ASN A 285 7.96 -16.39 -7.85
C ASN A 285 8.95 -16.82 -6.75
N LEU A 286 8.81 -16.25 -5.55
CA LEU A 286 9.60 -16.58 -4.37
C LEU A 286 8.69 -17.12 -3.26
N LYS A 287 8.90 -18.38 -2.88
CA LYS A 287 8.20 -18.98 -1.73
C LYS A 287 8.85 -18.56 -0.43
N LEU A 288 8.02 -18.07 0.50
CA LEU A 288 8.42 -17.58 1.82
C LEU A 288 8.13 -18.60 2.94
N ASN A 289 7.24 -19.58 2.74
CA ASN A 289 6.91 -20.59 3.77
C ASN A 289 8.10 -21.43 4.24
N GLN A 290 9.16 -21.50 3.44
CA GLN A 290 10.37 -22.22 3.81
C GLN A 290 11.21 -21.49 4.88
N PHE A 291 10.74 -20.34 5.39
CA PHE A 291 11.48 -19.50 6.33
C PHE A 291 10.75 -19.34 7.67
N ASP A 292 11.49 -19.54 8.76
CA ASP A 292 10.98 -19.56 10.14
C ASP A 292 11.00 -18.17 10.81
N GLY A 293 10.54 -17.13 10.09
CA GLY A 293 10.56 -15.74 10.56
C GLY A 293 9.23 -15.01 10.31
N THR A 294 9.04 -13.86 10.95
CA THR A 294 7.86 -12.99 10.76
C THR A 294 8.11 -11.85 9.77
N CYS A 295 9.36 -11.64 9.37
CA CYS A 295 9.75 -10.55 8.48
C CYS A 295 10.89 -10.98 7.55
N ALA A 296 10.84 -10.53 6.29
CA ALA A 296 11.78 -10.88 5.24
C ALA A 296 12.17 -9.64 4.42
N ILE A 297 13.46 -9.50 4.11
CA ILE A 297 13.89 -8.62 3.02
C ILE A 297 13.78 -9.45 1.74
N LEU A 298 12.83 -9.07 0.89
CA LEU A 298 12.56 -9.79 -0.35
C LEU A 298 13.66 -9.56 -1.37
N GLY A 299 14.14 -8.32 -1.50
CA GLY A 299 15.22 -8.02 -2.40
C GLY A 299 15.48 -6.54 -2.56
N ILE A 300 16.50 -6.28 -3.36
CA ILE A 300 16.96 -4.96 -3.72
C ILE A 300 16.60 -4.74 -5.18
N LEU A 301 16.02 -3.59 -5.50
CA LEU A 301 15.99 -3.06 -6.85
C LEU A 301 17.12 -2.04 -6.97
N ASP A 302 18.23 -2.47 -7.54
CA ASP A 302 19.39 -1.62 -7.81
C ASP A 302 19.24 -0.95 -9.18
N PHE A 303 19.11 0.37 -9.15
CA PHE A 303 18.96 1.24 -10.32
C PHE A 303 20.30 1.82 -10.80
N SER A 304 21.38 1.65 -10.03
CA SER A 304 22.70 2.24 -10.31
C SER A 304 23.40 1.58 -11.51
N MET A 305 23.03 0.34 -11.85
CA MET A 305 23.62 -0.48 -12.92
C MET A 305 22.82 -0.44 -14.23
N LEU A 306 21.85 0.46 -14.38
CA LEU A 306 21.05 0.63 -15.59
C LEU A 306 21.85 1.24 -16.75
N GLN A 307 22.76 0.45 -17.32
CA GLN A 307 23.26 0.72 -18.68
C GLN A 307 22.45 -0.06 -19.73
N ASN A 308 21.79 -1.17 -19.37
CA ASN A 308 21.15 -2.09 -20.34
C ASN A 308 19.80 -2.71 -19.89
N SER A 309 19.02 -2.05 -19.01
CA SER A 309 17.66 -2.50 -18.64
C SER A 309 17.60 -3.85 -17.89
N THR A 310 18.52 -4.10 -16.95
CA THR A 310 18.51 -5.32 -16.12
C THR A 310 18.60 -4.94 -14.64
N PHE A 311 17.64 -5.39 -13.83
CA PHE A 311 17.64 -5.26 -12.37
C PHE A 311 18.21 -6.52 -11.72
N LEU A 312 18.98 -6.36 -10.64
CA LEU A 312 19.52 -7.45 -9.83
C LEU A 312 18.68 -7.61 -8.57
N TYR A 313 17.93 -8.72 -8.46
CA TYR A 313 17.20 -9.07 -7.25
C TYR A 313 17.98 -10.11 -6.43
N GLU A 314 18.38 -9.77 -5.20
CA GLU A 314 18.96 -10.70 -4.23
C GLU A 314 18.02 -10.90 -3.02
N PRO A 315 17.34 -12.04 -2.89
CA PRO A 315 16.58 -12.35 -1.70
C PRO A 315 17.51 -12.76 -0.56
N LYS A 316 17.44 -12.07 0.59
CA LYS A 316 18.14 -12.47 1.83
C LYS A 316 17.23 -12.35 3.03
N LEU A 317 17.07 -13.46 3.75
CA LEU A 317 16.22 -13.53 4.94
C LEU A 317 17.03 -13.45 6.21
N PHE A 318 16.41 -12.83 7.22
CA PHE A 318 16.97 -12.73 8.56
C PHE A 318 16.17 -13.64 9.48
N PRO A 319 16.71 -14.81 9.90
CA PRO A 319 16.08 -15.59 10.94
C PRO A 319 16.08 -14.76 12.23
N HIS A 320 14.92 -14.61 12.86
CA HIS A 320 14.84 -13.91 14.14
C HIS A 320 15.34 -14.86 15.24
N GLN A 321 16.51 -14.55 15.82
CA GLN A 321 16.91 -15.07 17.12
C GLN A 321 16.80 -13.94 18.15
N SER A 322 15.73 -13.93 18.93
CA SER A 322 15.70 -13.49 20.34
C SER A 322 14.27 -13.63 20.89
N GLN A 323 14.16 -14.22 22.08
CA GLN A 323 12.94 -14.66 22.73
C GLN A 323 11.94 -13.56 23.18
N ASN A 324 12.02 -12.30 22.73
CA ASN A 324 11.10 -11.23 23.19
C ASN A 324 11.01 -10.02 22.23
N TYR A 325 11.12 -10.22 20.92
CA TYR A 325 10.94 -9.11 19.98
C TYR A 325 10.37 -9.58 18.65
N VAL A 326 9.11 -9.24 18.38
CA VAL A 326 8.45 -9.44 17.09
C VAL A 326 8.41 -8.06 16.42
N PRO A 327 9.10 -7.83 15.29
CA PRO A 327 9.02 -6.56 14.59
C PRO A 327 7.63 -6.42 13.97
N HIS A 328 6.78 -5.62 14.60
CA HIS A 328 5.40 -5.36 14.16
C HIS A 328 5.34 -4.33 13.01
N HIS A 329 6.44 -3.60 12.77
CA HIS A 329 6.53 -2.53 11.77
C HIS A 329 7.84 -2.60 10.96
N TRP A 330 7.82 -2.21 9.68
CA TRP A 330 9.04 -2.16 8.83
C TRP A 330 10.15 -1.28 9.42
N GLY A 331 9.77 -0.32 10.26
CA GLY A 331 10.68 0.54 11.03
C GLY A 331 11.61 -0.21 11.98
N ASP A 332 11.22 -1.40 12.44
CA ASP A 332 12.00 -2.23 13.37
C ASP A 332 13.16 -2.97 12.69
N ILE A 333 13.06 -3.19 11.39
CA ILE A 333 14.09 -3.87 10.60
C ILE A 333 14.97 -2.88 9.82
N TYR A 334 14.76 -1.59 10.03
CA TYR A 334 15.44 -0.52 9.30
C TYR A 334 16.97 -0.60 9.40
N GLY A 335 17.52 -0.71 10.61
CA GLY A 335 18.96 -0.92 10.80
C GLY A 335 19.49 -2.20 10.13
N ARG A 336 18.66 -3.25 10.00
CA ARG A 336 19.03 -4.49 9.29
C ARG A 336 19.00 -4.32 7.77
N VAL A 337 18.03 -3.55 7.24
CA VAL A 337 18.00 -3.13 5.84
C VAL A 337 19.29 -2.39 5.49
N GLN A 338 19.71 -1.41 6.30
CA GLN A 338 20.96 -0.68 6.07
C GLN A 338 22.21 -1.58 6.12
N GLN A 339 22.29 -2.52 7.07
CA GLN A 339 23.38 -3.50 7.11
C GLN A 339 23.44 -4.38 5.86
N PHE A 340 22.28 -4.78 5.35
CA PHE A 340 22.18 -5.59 4.14
C PHE A 340 22.70 -4.84 2.92
N VAL A 341 22.26 -3.59 2.72
CA VAL A 341 22.74 -2.74 1.62
C VAL A 341 24.26 -2.49 1.72
N LYS A 342 24.82 -2.39 2.92
CA LYS A 342 26.29 -2.29 3.11
C LYS A 342 27.04 -3.55 2.66
N LYS A 343 26.49 -4.74 2.92
CA LYS A 343 27.12 -6.03 2.56
C LYS A 343 27.10 -6.32 1.06
N THR A 344 26.16 -5.76 0.30
CA THR A 344 26.06 -5.93 -1.16
C THR A 344 27.04 -5.07 -1.95
N LYS A 345 27.95 -4.33 -1.29
CA LYS A 345 29.01 -3.49 -1.90
C LYS A 345 28.50 -2.41 -2.87
N ILE A 346 27.25 -1.97 -2.70
CA ILE A 346 26.72 -0.82 -3.43
C ILE A 346 27.52 0.43 -3.02
N LYS A 347 28.07 1.16 -3.99
CA LYS A 347 28.99 2.28 -3.75
C LYS A 347 28.26 3.43 -3.00
N ASN A 348 29.00 4.15 -2.15
CA ASN A 348 28.61 5.38 -1.41
C ASN A 348 27.89 5.27 -0.04
N LEU A 349 27.91 4.10 0.60
CA LEU A 349 27.33 3.90 1.93
C LEU A 349 28.43 3.85 3.02
N LYS A 350 28.78 4.98 3.65
CA LYS A 350 29.79 5.06 4.73
C LYS A 350 29.23 5.74 5.99
N ASN A 351 29.17 5.00 7.10
CA ASN A 351 28.77 5.40 8.47
C ASN A 351 27.28 5.16 8.81
N PHE A 352 26.96 4.05 9.48
CA PHE A 352 25.58 3.71 9.89
C PHE A 352 25.51 3.03 11.26
N ASN A 353 24.42 3.28 11.99
CA ASN A 353 24.08 2.60 13.24
C ASN A 353 23.02 1.51 13.03
N ALA A 354 23.32 0.31 13.51
CA ALA A 354 22.50 -0.89 13.31
C ALA A 354 21.22 -0.95 14.15
N ASN A 355 21.07 -0.02 15.11
CA ASN A 355 20.01 -0.08 16.11
C ASN A 355 18.88 0.92 15.87
N ASP A 356 18.93 1.73 14.82
CA ASP A 356 17.92 2.75 14.54
C ASP A 356 16.55 2.08 14.25
N ARG A 357 15.55 2.35 15.09
CA ARG A 357 14.12 2.10 14.80
C ARG A 357 13.47 3.41 14.40
N ILE A 358 12.73 3.37 13.30
CA ILE A 358 12.03 4.55 12.81
C ILE A 358 10.56 4.18 12.60
N VAL A 359 9.71 4.59 13.53
CA VAL A 359 8.27 4.72 13.28
C VAL A 359 8.10 6.08 12.60
N LEU A 360 7.51 6.14 11.42
CA LEU A 360 7.22 7.43 10.78
C LEU A 360 5.73 7.57 10.62
N LEU A 361 5.14 8.37 11.50
CA LEU A 361 3.76 8.80 11.41
C LEU A 361 3.60 9.78 10.24
N LYS A 362 2.46 9.72 9.59
CA LYS A 362 2.21 10.40 8.31
C LYS A 362 1.60 11.75 8.57
N LYS A 363 1.87 12.68 7.68
CA LYS A 363 1.12 13.93 7.65
C LYS A 363 -0.39 13.66 7.56
N GLY A 364 -1.16 14.21 8.50
CA GLY A 364 -2.59 14.02 8.69
C GLY A 364 -2.99 12.73 9.41
N GLU A 365 -2.04 11.90 9.88
CA GLU A 365 -2.35 10.71 10.65
C GLU A 365 -2.73 11.06 12.08
N THR A 366 -3.86 10.54 12.53
CA THR A 366 -4.35 10.68 13.90
C THR A 366 -4.34 9.31 14.58
N LEU A 367 -3.76 9.25 15.77
CA LEU A 367 -3.78 8.09 16.64
C LEU A 367 -4.56 8.41 17.91
N ASP A 368 -5.53 7.56 18.26
CA ASP A 368 -6.14 7.58 19.58
C ASP A 368 -5.19 6.98 20.64
N PHE A 369 -5.61 7.04 21.91
CA PHE A 369 -4.79 6.56 23.01
C PHE A 369 -4.45 5.05 22.91
N GLN A 370 -5.39 4.20 22.50
CA GLN A 370 -5.12 2.77 22.36
C GLN A 370 -4.16 2.51 21.20
N GLN A 371 -4.35 3.21 20.09
CA GLN A 371 -3.44 3.15 18.95
C GLN A 371 -2.04 3.64 19.30
N ILE A 372 -1.89 4.67 20.13
CA ILE A 372 -0.57 5.09 20.65
C ILE A 372 0.06 3.98 21.48
N ARG A 373 -0.69 3.31 22.36
CA ARG A 373 -0.19 2.19 23.17
C ARG A 373 0.28 1.02 22.31
N GLU A 374 -0.41 0.74 21.21
CA GLU A 374 -0.09 -0.36 20.32
C GLU A 374 1.07 -0.03 19.36
N ILE A 375 1.05 1.15 18.75
CA ILE A 375 1.93 1.50 17.61
C ILE A 375 3.21 2.20 18.09
N VAL A 376 3.13 3.02 19.13
CA VAL A 376 4.24 3.81 19.67
C VAL A 376 4.22 3.83 21.21
N PRO A 377 4.32 2.67 21.89
CA PRO A 377 4.23 2.59 23.36
C PRO A 377 5.25 3.47 24.09
N THR A 378 6.44 3.66 23.50
CA THR A 378 7.50 4.52 24.05
C THR A 378 7.15 6.00 24.05
N PHE A 379 6.13 6.41 23.29
CA PHE A 379 5.59 7.78 23.34
C PHE A 379 4.95 8.09 24.70
N LEU A 380 4.49 7.05 25.42
CA LEU A 380 3.91 7.16 26.75
C LEU A 380 4.95 7.40 27.84
N GLU A 381 6.20 7.04 27.58
CA GLU A 381 7.34 7.31 28.47
C GLU A 381 7.87 8.74 28.32
N GLY A 382 7.17 9.59 27.55
CA GLY A 382 7.62 10.91 27.12
C GLY A 382 8.47 10.85 25.85
N PHE A 383 8.73 12.00 25.23
CA PHE A 383 9.48 12.11 23.98
C PHE A 383 10.33 13.39 23.93
N THR A 384 11.21 13.45 22.94
CA THR A 384 12.06 14.59 22.62
C THR A 384 11.68 15.10 21.25
N ILE A 385 11.52 16.40 21.12
CA ILE A 385 11.44 17.12 19.85
C ILE A 385 12.88 17.48 19.50
N GLY A 386 13.37 17.06 18.34
CA GLY A 386 14.65 17.45 17.78
C GLY A 386 14.44 18.33 16.57
N LEU A 387 15.22 19.40 16.46
CA LEU A 387 15.28 20.28 15.31
C LEU A 387 16.74 20.36 14.87
N GLY A 388 17.02 20.18 13.58
CA GLY A 388 18.37 20.32 13.03
C GLY A 388 18.37 20.93 11.65
N TRP A 389 19.38 21.73 11.31
CA TRP A 389 19.52 22.38 10.01
C TRP A 389 20.97 22.75 9.69
N ASP A 390 21.30 22.77 8.39
CA ASP A 390 22.58 23.27 7.90
C ASP A 390 22.42 24.64 7.21
N MET A 391 23.49 25.43 7.22
CA MET A 391 23.56 26.72 6.53
C MET A 391 23.83 26.55 5.03
N LYS A 392 22.98 27.11 4.17
CA LYS A 392 23.33 27.34 2.75
C LYS A 392 24.30 28.52 2.62
N GLY A 393 25.59 28.22 2.52
CA GLY A 393 26.62 29.24 2.33
C GLY A 393 26.86 30.08 3.60
N SER A 394 26.89 31.42 3.48
CA SER A 394 27.29 32.34 4.57
C SER A 394 26.11 32.98 5.32
N GLN A 395 24.87 32.59 5.03
CA GLN A 395 23.69 33.16 5.69
C GLN A 395 23.44 32.49 7.05
N SER A 396 23.34 33.32 8.09
CA SER A 396 22.92 32.89 9.43
C SER A 396 21.40 32.70 9.45
N VAL A 397 20.99 31.44 9.59
CA VAL A 397 19.60 31.02 9.77
C VAL A 397 19.37 30.73 11.24
N ASP A 398 18.19 31.11 11.73
CA ASP A 398 17.75 30.89 13.10
C ASP A 398 16.39 30.17 13.08
N LEU A 399 16.39 28.89 13.44
CA LEU A 399 15.19 28.07 13.56
C LEU A 399 14.95 27.73 15.01
N ASP A 400 13.71 27.86 15.45
CA ASP A 400 13.32 27.58 16.83
C ASP A 400 12.32 26.44 16.91
N ALA A 401 12.58 25.50 17.81
CA ALA A 401 11.56 24.57 18.28
C ALA A 401 10.73 25.22 19.40
N SER A 402 9.41 24.99 19.41
CA SER A 402 8.54 25.50 20.47
C SER A 402 7.34 24.59 20.73
N VAL A 403 6.83 24.64 21.96
CA VAL A 403 5.60 23.96 22.36
C VAL A 403 4.57 24.98 22.86
N ILE A 404 3.38 24.93 22.28
CA ILE A 404 2.21 25.70 22.69
C ILE A 404 1.33 24.79 23.54
N MET A 405 1.13 25.15 24.80
CA MET A 405 0.23 24.46 25.74
C MET A 405 -1.05 25.27 25.88
N LEU A 406 -2.22 24.64 25.74
CA LEU A 406 -3.52 25.29 25.75
C LEU A 406 -4.47 24.62 26.73
N THR A 407 -5.20 25.45 27.47
CA THR A 407 -6.34 25.01 28.29
C THR A 407 -7.61 24.96 27.43
N GLU A 408 -8.66 24.31 27.95
CA GLU A 408 -9.98 24.28 27.29
C GLU A 408 -10.56 25.69 27.09
N THR A 409 -10.24 26.62 27.98
CA THR A 409 -10.67 28.04 27.89
C THR A 409 -9.86 28.87 26.88
N GLY A 410 -8.85 28.27 26.23
CA GLY A 410 -7.98 28.95 25.27
C GLY A 410 -6.86 29.78 25.89
N GLN A 411 -6.65 29.72 27.22
CA GLN A 411 -5.42 30.26 27.83
C GLN A 411 -4.21 29.44 27.38
N SER A 412 -3.11 30.12 27.07
CA SER A 412 -1.90 29.50 26.51
C SER A 412 -0.66 29.70 27.37
N GLN A 413 0.19 28.68 27.47
CA GLN A 413 1.57 28.79 27.91
C GLN A 413 2.52 28.37 26.76
N LEU A 414 3.60 29.10 26.57
CA LEU A 414 4.63 28.81 25.56
C LEU A 414 5.90 28.27 26.22
N VAL A 415 6.47 27.21 25.66
CA VAL A 415 7.80 26.71 25.99
C VAL A 415 8.69 26.88 24.75
N TYR A 416 9.72 27.70 24.86
CA TYR A 416 10.61 28.12 23.77
C TYR A 416 11.93 28.63 24.38
N TYR A 417 12.89 29.06 23.56
CA TYR A 417 14.21 29.51 24.04
C TYR A 417 14.16 30.58 25.16
N GLY A 418 13.18 31.50 25.10
CA GLY A 418 12.96 32.56 26.09
C GLY A 418 12.20 32.14 27.35
N ASN A 419 11.47 31.02 27.30
CA ASN A 419 10.80 30.41 28.45
C ASN A 419 11.01 28.88 28.44
N LYS A 420 12.16 28.45 28.95
CA LYS A 420 12.69 27.10 28.74
C LYS A 420 11.96 25.98 29.51
N THR A 421 11.08 26.30 30.44
CA THR A 421 10.41 25.27 31.26
C THR A 421 8.94 25.63 31.44
N SER A 422 8.05 24.65 31.25
CA SER A 422 6.63 24.81 31.55
C SER A 422 6.40 25.01 33.05
N SER A 423 5.26 25.57 33.45
CA SER A 423 4.99 25.86 34.87
C SER A 423 4.90 24.60 35.73
N ASP A 424 4.46 23.50 35.12
CA ASP A 424 4.34 22.17 35.71
C ASP A 424 5.65 21.35 35.61
N LYS A 425 6.69 21.90 34.97
CA LYS A 425 8.00 21.27 34.73
C LYS A 425 7.96 20.02 33.84
N ALA A 426 6.82 19.72 33.21
CA ALA A 426 6.64 18.58 32.31
C ALA A 426 7.36 18.77 30.96
N ILE A 427 7.61 20.01 30.55
CA ILE A 427 8.25 20.35 29.27
C ILE A 427 9.49 21.20 29.52
N LYS A 428 10.63 20.81 28.93
CA LYS A 428 11.93 21.47 29.12
C LYS A 428 12.67 21.63 27.79
N HIS A 429 13.07 22.85 27.47
CA HIS A 429 13.91 23.21 26.33
C HIS A 429 15.39 23.10 26.70
N SER A 430 16.23 22.54 25.82
CA SER A 430 17.67 22.33 26.06
C SER A 430 18.50 23.62 26.07
N GLY A 431 18.03 24.67 25.41
CA GLY A 431 18.78 25.88 25.09
C GLY A 431 18.56 26.28 23.62
N ASP A 432 19.01 27.48 23.28
CA ASP A 432 18.93 28.09 21.94
C ASP A 432 20.20 27.74 21.14
N ASN A 433 20.05 27.31 19.89
CA ASN A 433 21.17 27.15 18.97
C ASN A 433 21.00 28.03 17.73
N THR A 434 21.52 29.26 17.78
CA THR A 434 21.37 30.25 16.71
C THR A 434 22.25 30.01 15.46
N SER A 435 22.92 28.86 15.35
CA SER A 435 24.00 28.67 14.37
C SER A 435 23.92 27.40 13.52
N GLY A 436 23.14 26.39 13.93
CA GLY A 436 23.15 25.07 13.30
C GLY A 436 24.52 24.37 13.37
N ALA A 437 25.39 24.78 14.32
CA ALA A 437 26.74 24.25 14.41
C ALA A 437 26.77 22.94 15.20
N GLY A 438 26.82 21.81 14.49
CA GLY A 438 26.93 20.48 15.09
C GLY A 438 26.49 19.37 14.12
N GLU A 439 26.70 18.10 14.47
CA GLU A 439 25.99 17.00 13.80
C GLU A 439 24.79 16.60 14.67
N GLY A 440 23.60 16.52 14.08
CA GLY A 440 22.40 15.97 14.74
C GLY A 440 21.28 16.98 14.94
N ASP A 441 20.64 16.92 16.11
CA ASP A 441 19.60 17.89 16.50
C ASP A 441 20.29 19.09 17.17
N ASP A 442 20.17 20.25 16.55
CA ASP A 442 20.68 21.53 17.03
C ASP A 442 19.92 22.05 18.26
N GLU A 443 18.60 21.84 18.28
CA GLU A 443 17.74 22.15 19.41
C GLU A 443 16.90 20.94 19.84
N GLN A 444 16.68 20.83 21.15
CA GLN A 444 15.85 19.78 21.72
C GLN A 444 14.85 20.30 22.76
N ILE A 445 13.64 19.74 22.74
CA ILE A 445 12.64 19.94 23.80
C ILE A 445 12.20 18.57 24.32
N TYR A 446 12.36 18.36 25.63
CA TYR A 446 11.93 17.16 26.33
C TYR A 446 10.50 17.33 26.84
N VAL A 447 9.63 16.35 26.57
CA VAL A 447 8.20 16.36 26.90
C VAL A 447 7.84 15.10 27.69
N GLU A 448 7.48 15.28 28.96
CA GLU A 448 6.91 14.26 29.83
C GLU A 448 5.37 14.34 29.79
N LEU A 449 4.77 13.82 28.71
CA LEU A 449 3.38 14.06 28.34
C LEU A 449 2.35 13.75 29.46
N PHE A 450 2.58 12.71 30.27
CA PHE A 450 1.71 12.32 31.38
C PHE A 450 1.92 13.13 32.67
N GLN A 451 2.96 13.97 32.73
CA GLN A 451 3.21 14.90 33.84
C GLN A 451 2.64 16.29 33.58
N VAL A 452 2.13 16.55 32.38
CA VAL A 452 1.48 17.82 32.03
C VAL A 452 0.24 18.01 32.90
N ASP A 453 0.11 19.19 33.49
CA ASP A 453 -1.02 19.59 34.34
C ASP A 453 -2.35 19.37 33.61
N GLU A 454 -3.35 18.83 34.31
CA GLU A 454 -4.66 18.47 33.77
C GLU A 454 -5.42 19.64 33.15
N LYS A 455 -5.12 20.88 33.58
CA LYS A 455 -5.73 22.08 33.00
C LYS A 455 -5.35 22.29 31.53
N TYR A 456 -4.22 21.74 31.09
CA TYR A 456 -3.80 21.79 29.68
C TYR A 456 -4.38 20.58 28.95
N THR A 457 -5.32 20.87 28.06
CA THR A 457 -6.07 19.89 27.28
C THR A 457 -5.48 19.69 25.89
N HIS A 458 -4.68 20.64 25.41
CA HIS A 458 -4.11 20.61 24.07
C HIS A 458 -2.64 21.02 24.09
N LEU A 459 -1.80 20.31 23.34
CA LEU A 459 -0.41 20.70 23.08
C LEU A 459 -0.18 20.74 21.57
N SER A 460 0.63 21.68 21.11
CA SER A 460 1.09 21.71 19.72
C SER A 460 2.58 21.99 19.65
N VAL A 461 3.27 21.23 18.80
CA VAL A 461 4.69 21.46 18.49
C VAL A 461 4.76 22.31 17.23
N VAL A 462 5.52 23.40 17.29
CA VAL A 462 5.70 24.32 16.17
C VAL A 462 7.18 24.59 15.95
N ILE A 463 7.57 24.74 14.68
CA ILE A 463 8.89 25.23 14.30
C ILE A 463 8.71 26.58 13.60
N THR A 464 9.51 27.58 13.97
CA THR A 464 9.50 28.92 13.36
C THR A 464 10.90 29.30 12.90
N SER A 465 10.99 30.12 11.85
CA SER A 465 12.23 30.83 11.53
C SER A 465 12.17 32.25 12.13
N TYR A 466 12.95 32.51 13.18
CA TYR A 466 12.93 33.80 13.89
C TYR A 466 13.28 34.99 12.99
N ARG A 467 14.27 34.80 12.11
CA ARG A 467 14.68 35.83 11.14
C ARG A 467 13.67 35.96 9.99
N GLY A 468 12.83 34.96 9.78
CA GLY A 468 11.85 34.89 8.69
C GLY A 468 12.45 34.33 7.40
N ASP A 469 13.50 33.52 7.53
CA ASP A 469 14.07 32.79 6.40
C ASP A 469 13.06 31.76 5.91
N LYS A 470 12.89 31.71 4.59
CA LYS A 470 12.01 30.74 3.94
C LYS A 470 12.64 29.36 4.02
N PHE A 471 11.82 28.34 4.25
CA PHE A 471 12.34 26.99 4.41
C PHE A 471 13.06 26.45 3.17
N ASN A 472 12.69 26.86 1.95
CA ASN A 472 13.42 26.50 0.72
C ASN A 472 14.85 27.05 0.63
N ASN A 473 15.21 28.03 1.47
CA ASN A 473 16.57 28.56 1.58
C ASN A 473 17.45 27.75 2.53
N LEU A 474 16.90 26.70 3.17
CA LEU A 474 17.62 25.87 4.12
C LEU A 474 18.22 24.64 3.44
N GLU A 475 19.23 24.04 4.07
CA GLU A 475 19.79 22.76 3.67
C GLU A 475 19.72 21.77 4.82
N ASN A 476 19.30 20.54 4.52
CA ASN A 476 19.20 19.47 5.52
C ASN A 476 18.37 19.86 6.76
N ALA A 477 17.41 20.79 6.62
CA ALA A 477 16.57 21.21 7.73
C ALA A 477 15.48 20.18 8.00
N TYR A 478 15.32 19.77 9.25
CA TYR A 478 14.32 18.80 9.66
C TYR A 478 13.89 19.02 11.10
N THR A 479 12.69 18.54 11.41
CA THR A 479 12.27 18.31 12.79
C THR A 479 11.81 16.88 12.96
N ARG A 480 11.98 16.33 14.16
CA ARG A 480 11.56 14.97 14.50
C ARG A 480 11.06 14.88 15.94
N LEU A 481 10.16 13.93 16.19
CA LEU A 481 9.80 13.48 17.54
C LEU A 481 10.42 12.11 17.76
N PHE A 482 11.08 11.89 18.89
CA PHE A 482 11.80 10.66 19.16
C PHE A 482 11.95 10.35 20.65
N LYS A 483 12.31 9.11 21.02
CA LYS A 483 12.73 8.73 22.38
C LYS A 483 13.96 7.84 22.34
N GLY A 484 14.98 8.21 23.14
CA GLY A 484 16.28 7.53 23.12
C GLY A 484 17.01 7.70 21.78
N THR A 485 18.10 6.96 21.54
CA THR A 485 18.87 7.12 20.29
C THR A 485 18.19 6.50 19.06
N ASN A 486 17.23 5.60 19.28
CA ASN A 486 16.82 4.62 18.29
C ASN A 486 15.30 4.61 18.03
N SER A 487 14.52 5.60 18.48
CA SER A 487 13.05 5.56 18.29
C SER A 487 12.54 6.90 17.78
N THR A 488 12.74 7.20 16.50
CA THR A 488 12.05 8.34 15.87
C THR A 488 10.61 7.92 15.56
N PHE A 489 9.63 8.78 15.88
CA PHE A 489 8.18 8.58 15.71
C PHE A 489 7.59 9.40 14.57
N LEU A 490 8.14 10.60 14.39
CA LEU A 490 7.71 11.55 13.38
C LEU A 490 8.95 12.26 12.88
N ARG A 491 9.01 12.52 11.57
CA ARG A 491 10.02 13.41 10.98
C ARG A 491 9.39 14.19 9.84
N TYR A 492 9.64 15.50 9.82
CA TYR A 492 9.40 16.34 8.67
C TYR A 492 10.71 16.96 8.23
N ASP A 493 10.99 16.84 6.93
CA ASP A 493 12.04 17.63 6.29
C ASP A 493 11.42 19.00 5.95
N LEU A 494 12.10 20.06 6.40
CA LEU A 494 11.61 21.44 6.33
C LEU A 494 11.99 22.10 5.01
N ASP A 495 13.13 21.72 4.43
CA ASP A 495 13.69 22.31 3.20
C ASP A 495 12.76 22.20 1.97
N ASP A 496 11.80 21.26 1.97
CA ASP A 496 10.80 21.09 0.92
C ASP A 496 9.49 21.86 1.14
N LEU A 497 9.38 22.64 2.23
CA LEU A 497 8.16 23.37 2.58
C LEU A 497 8.00 24.72 1.86
N GLY A 498 8.85 25.00 0.87
CA GLY A 498 8.72 26.17 0.00
C GLY A 498 8.94 27.50 0.72
N ASP A 499 8.09 28.49 0.42
CA ASP A 499 8.21 29.87 0.90
C ASP A 499 7.70 30.09 2.34
N ASN A 500 7.34 29.02 3.05
CA ASN A 500 6.83 29.09 4.41
C ASN A 500 7.95 29.39 5.41
N THR A 501 7.59 30.01 6.53
CA THR A 501 8.50 30.38 7.63
C THR A 501 8.18 29.66 8.94
N ALA A 502 7.10 28.88 8.97
CA ALA A 502 6.71 28.10 10.12
C ALA A 502 6.01 26.79 9.72
N ILE A 503 5.99 25.83 10.63
CA ILE A 503 5.21 24.59 10.49
C ILE A 503 4.59 24.22 11.83
N ILE A 504 3.33 23.78 11.79
CA ILE A 504 2.71 23.05 12.88
C ILE A 504 3.04 21.57 12.68
N VAL A 505 3.88 21.04 13.57
CA VAL A 505 4.40 19.67 13.47
C VAL A 505 3.32 18.68 13.86
N CYS A 506 2.75 18.83 15.06
CA CYS A 506 1.74 17.92 15.56
C CYS A 506 0.82 18.56 16.59
N PHE A 507 -0.26 17.84 16.91
CA PHE A 507 -1.15 18.12 18.02
C PHE A 507 -1.22 16.92 18.97
N PHE A 508 -1.41 17.22 20.24
CA PHE A 508 -1.84 16.26 21.25
C PHE A 508 -3.12 16.78 21.89
N HIS A 509 -4.12 15.92 22.00
CA HIS A 509 -5.39 16.25 22.65
C HIS A 509 -5.61 15.30 23.82
N ARG A 510 -5.92 15.86 24.98
CA ARG A 510 -6.22 15.08 26.16
C ARG A 510 -7.60 14.44 26.00
N THR A 511 -7.69 13.15 26.30
CA THR A 511 -8.93 12.37 26.29
C THR A 511 -9.22 11.82 27.68
N GLN A 512 -10.35 11.14 27.86
CA GLN A 512 -10.66 10.47 29.14
C GLN A 512 -9.68 9.35 29.47
N ASP A 513 -9.18 8.65 28.44
CA ASP A 513 -8.31 7.49 28.59
C ASP A 513 -6.81 7.84 28.53
N GLY A 514 -6.46 9.06 28.10
CA GLY A 514 -5.07 9.50 27.99
C GLY A 514 -4.89 10.67 27.03
N TRP A 515 -4.06 10.48 26.01
CA TRP A 515 -3.82 11.46 24.96
C TRP A 515 -4.08 10.84 23.59
N SER A 516 -4.64 11.62 22.67
CA SER A 516 -4.57 11.36 21.23
C SER A 516 -3.49 12.23 20.60
N PHE A 517 -3.05 11.84 19.41
CA PHE A 517 -1.98 12.47 18.66
C PHE A 517 -2.41 12.71 17.21
N GLU A 518 -2.04 13.85 16.64
CA GLU A 518 -2.17 14.13 15.21
C GLU A 518 -0.84 14.63 14.64
N ALA A 519 -0.32 13.94 13.63
CA ALA A 519 0.84 14.38 12.85
C ALA A 519 0.42 15.44 11.81
N SER A 520 0.24 16.70 12.21
CA SER A 520 -0.30 17.77 11.36
C SER A 520 0.58 18.10 10.13
N GLY A 521 1.88 18.33 10.34
CA GLY A 521 2.83 18.72 9.29
C GLY A 521 2.40 19.92 8.43
N LYS A 522 1.62 20.86 8.98
CA LYS A 522 0.96 21.94 8.25
C LYS A 522 1.87 23.17 8.13
N PRO A 523 2.35 23.54 6.93
CA PRO A 523 3.15 24.74 6.72
C PRO A 523 2.32 25.99 6.92
N THR A 524 2.94 27.04 7.45
CA THR A 524 2.32 28.34 7.71
C THR A 524 3.41 29.43 7.75
N ASN A 525 3.05 30.62 8.20
CA ASN A 525 3.98 31.73 8.37
C ASN A 525 3.90 32.30 9.78
N GLY A 526 5.07 32.54 10.37
CA GLY A 526 5.22 33.05 11.71
C GLY A 526 6.70 33.04 12.10
N LYS A 527 7.15 34.12 12.75
CA LYS A 527 8.54 34.24 13.21
C LYS A 527 8.71 33.78 14.65
N GLU A 528 7.64 33.81 15.43
CA GLU A 528 7.66 33.46 16.85
C GLU A 528 6.46 32.56 17.17
N PRO A 529 6.57 31.67 18.16
CA PRO A 529 5.45 30.81 18.57
C PRO A 529 4.22 31.62 19.04
N SER A 530 4.43 32.82 19.59
CA SER A 530 3.37 33.74 20.01
C SER A 530 2.41 34.10 18.87
N GLN A 531 2.93 34.25 17.65
CA GLN A 531 2.18 34.59 16.45
C GLN A 531 1.32 33.41 15.94
N LEU A 532 1.66 32.19 16.35
CA LEU A 532 0.97 30.98 15.93
C LEU A 532 -0.15 30.55 16.88
N VAL A 533 -0.25 31.15 18.07
CA VAL A 533 -1.23 30.75 19.10
C VAL A 533 -2.67 30.77 18.59
N ASP A 534 -3.11 31.87 17.97
CA ASP A 534 -4.48 32.00 17.49
C ASP A 534 -4.75 31.10 16.27
N PHE A 535 -3.73 30.88 15.44
CA PHE A 535 -3.83 29.94 14.33
C PHE A 535 -3.96 28.50 14.84
N VAL A 536 -3.16 28.10 15.83
CA VAL A 536 -3.28 26.80 16.50
C VAL A 536 -4.67 26.64 17.11
N LYS A 537 -5.18 27.64 17.83
CA LYS A 537 -6.55 27.59 18.39
C LYS A 537 -7.63 27.42 17.32
N SER A 538 -7.44 27.97 16.12
CA SER A 538 -8.41 27.83 15.02
C SER A 538 -8.47 26.44 14.40
N LEU A 539 -7.51 25.56 14.73
CA LEU A 539 -7.39 24.20 14.19
C LEU A 539 -7.83 23.13 15.18
N LEU A 540 -8.01 23.50 16.45
CA LEU A 540 -8.54 22.67 17.54
C LEU A 540 -10.06 22.89 17.62
#